data_AF-A0A1G1X363-F1
#
_entry.id   AF-A0A1G1X363-F1
#
_cell.length_a   1.000
_cell.length_b   1.000
_cell.length_c   1.000
_cell.angle_alpha   90.00
_cell.angle_beta   90.00
_cell.angle_gamma   90.00
#
_symmetry.space_group_name_H-M   'P 1'
#
loop_
_entity.id
_entity.type
_entity.pdbx_description
1 polymer ?
#
loop_
_entity_poly.entity_id
_entity_poly.type
_entity_poly.pdbx_seq_one_letter_code
_entity_poly.pdbx_strand_id
1 'polypeptide(L)'
;MVLANRFIGIRHRRKATKEGEARPTTVAIQTREGVQVYDLETETHELDFLLHRFPVEWRDLASTEEEVVWFHKDNAPDGVRRDHCKWRTLKKEEKVDGLNPNHLRRILNSKGLPVAQLLTKVPTKFDGLEKGDVVGMVLGGSGDRFAAALSRQGEEIGATVWRIPPFALLALRGDVSKDEDHLTLARLVEENQNSFYLLRRRDRAGIRVKEALAIRQDAMKARIGCEQRMLQALVGSIFLTQEGRFPEGVVEDEFDKIKANDAIYQGLLAEEARRDKEMEKAVKTLEIWGAIFDKITGCGPRITAGIIAPIGDIRRFWVEPDPQAMQRLYERSQDLERQGMLEEDKVHVAGRSAGKTPFQILQMTRSWQQQNGKPMEVQLLTEAIACHHERHLLRVKAMQKGMGKFKKFCGVHCTAEGKFPRRRAGEVANWNPNVRQALYLLGDQFNRRPGSHWGKELLKWKGILREKHSNVECSTCGVPWDQCKKQGVAIVGPLPTELAELGLPADVGVLKGRHSKRYTDGHIHKMAIWRTLSKFVEHLFKVWSRIEKEQSGGIQAASGQSEAA
;
A
#
# COMPACT_ATOMS: atom_id res chain seq x y z
N MET A 1 -17.85 -27.92 -22.65
CA MET A 1 -18.68 -27.03 -21.82
C MET A 1 -17.81 -25.90 -21.33
N VAL A 2 -18.00 -24.69 -21.84
CA VAL A 2 -17.39 -23.48 -21.24
C VAL A 2 -18.12 -23.28 -19.92
N LEU A 3 -17.44 -23.51 -18.80
CA LEU A 3 -17.99 -23.26 -17.46
C LEU A 3 -18.53 -21.82 -17.45
N ALA A 4 -19.77 -21.65 -17.00
CA ALA A 4 -20.35 -20.32 -16.82
C ALA A 4 -19.54 -19.62 -15.71
N ASN A 5 -18.64 -18.73 -16.10
CA ASN A 5 -17.82 -18.00 -15.14
C ASN A 5 -18.74 -17.19 -14.22
N ARG A 6 -18.59 -17.36 -12.90
CA ARG A 6 -19.22 -16.50 -11.91
C ARG A 6 -18.28 -15.32 -11.62
N PHE A 7 -18.81 -14.11 -11.68
CA PHE A 7 -18.05 -12.89 -11.39
C PHE A 7 -18.47 -12.38 -10.01
N ILE A 8 -17.53 -12.30 -9.08
CA ILE A 8 -17.81 -12.06 -7.68
C ILE A 8 -17.26 -10.69 -7.28
N GLY A 9 -18.11 -9.77 -6.84
CA GLY A 9 -17.67 -8.50 -6.28
C GLY A 9 -17.76 -8.49 -4.77
N ILE A 10 -16.64 -8.20 -4.08
CA ILE A 10 -16.60 -8.20 -2.61
C ILE A 10 -16.27 -6.82 -2.07
N ARG A 11 -17.20 -6.29 -1.27
CA ARG A 11 -16.98 -5.09 -0.45
C ARG A 11 -16.71 -5.52 0.99
N HIS A 12 -15.42 -5.65 1.31
CA HIS A 12 -15.00 -5.96 2.68
C HIS A 12 -15.11 -4.71 3.58
N ARG A 13 -16.01 -4.76 4.55
CA ARG A 13 -16.21 -3.67 5.52
C ARG A 13 -16.24 -4.27 6.91
N ARG A 14 -15.31 -3.85 7.76
CA ARG A 14 -15.26 -4.27 9.18
C ARG A 14 -15.12 -3.11 10.14
N LYS A 15 -14.99 -1.89 9.62
CA LYS A 15 -14.93 -0.72 10.49
C LYS A 15 -16.34 -0.40 10.92
N ALA A 16 -16.57 -0.51 12.23
CA ALA A 16 -17.75 0.03 12.87
C ALA A 16 -17.95 1.49 12.44
N THR A 17 -19.20 1.91 12.26
CA THR A 17 -19.53 3.33 12.06
C THR A 17 -19.10 4.14 13.29
N LYS A 18 -19.20 5.47 13.21
CA LYS A 18 -19.03 6.32 14.40
C LYS A 18 -20.03 5.94 15.52
N GLU A 19 -21.15 5.33 15.15
CA GLU A 19 -22.22 4.85 16.02
C GLU A 19 -21.99 3.41 16.53
N GLY A 20 -20.88 2.77 16.15
CA GLY A 20 -20.54 1.41 16.62
C GLY A 20 -21.16 0.27 15.81
N GLU A 21 -21.96 0.56 14.78
CA GLU A 21 -22.61 -0.48 13.98
C GLU A 21 -21.59 -1.21 13.10
N ALA A 22 -21.45 -2.52 13.32
CA ALA A 22 -20.70 -3.39 12.45
C ALA A 22 -21.45 -3.56 11.13
N ARG A 23 -20.80 -3.23 10.01
CA ARG A 23 -21.34 -3.55 8.68
C ARG A 23 -20.73 -4.87 8.23
N PRO A 24 -21.52 -5.81 7.67
CA PRO A 24 -21.01 -7.08 7.17
C PRO A 24 -20.10 -6.88 5.95
N THR A 25 -19.29 -7.90 5.66
CA THR A 25 -18.65 -8.02 4.34
C THR A 25 -19.72 -8.42 3.34
N THR A 26 -19.93 -7.63 2.28
CA THR A 26 -21.00 -7.91 1.31
C THR A 26 -20.42 -8.48 0.02
N VAL A 27 -21.05 -9.53 -0.50
CA VAL A 27 -20.62 -10.28 -1.67
C VAL A 27 -21.74 -10.27 -2.69
N ALA A 28 -21.45 -9.86 -3.93
CA ALA A 28 -22.33 -10.05 -5.08
C ALA A 28 -21.74 -11.15 -5.97
N ILE A 29 -22.55 -12.15 -6.32
CA ILE A 29 -22.22 -13.18 -7.31
C ILE A 29 -23.07 -12.91 -8.55
N GLN A 30 -22.42 -12.52 -9.63
CA GLN A 30 -23.04 -12.28 -10.92
C GLN A 30 -22.87 -13.52 -11.80
N THR A 31 -24.01 -14.02 -12.29
CA THR A 31 -24.12 -15.14 -13.22
C THR A 31 -25.00 -14.74 -14.41
N ARG A 32 -25.16 -15.62 -15.39
CA ARG A 32 -26.10 -15.39 -16.51
C ARG A 32 -27.57 -15.34 -16.06
N GLU A 33 -27.90 -15.97 -14.94
CA GLU A 33 -29.27 -16.06 -14.41
C GLU A 33 -29.64 -14.84 -13.55
N GLY A 34 -28.66 -14.03 -13.16
CA GLY A 34 -28.86 -12.86 -12.33
C GLY A 34 -27.74 -12.64 -11.32
N VAL A 35 -28.00 -11.72 -10.39
CA VAL A 35 -27.07 -11.36 -9.32
C VAL A 35 -27.64 -11.81 -7.97
N GLN A 36 -26.85 -12.56 -7.22
CA GLN A 36 -27.16 -12.96 -5.85
C GLN A 36 -26.26 -12.17 -4.89
N VAL A 37 -26.82 -11.70 -3.77
CA VAL A 37 -26.09 -10.88 -2.78
C VAL A 37 -26.14 -11.54 -1.41
N TYR A 38 -24.99 -11.63 -0.76
CA TYR A 38 -24.83 -12.17 0.59
C TYR A 38 -24.14 -11.19 1.53
N ASP A 39 -24.60 -11.17 2.77
CA ASP A 39 -23.99 -10.45 3.88
C ASP A 39 -23.24 -11.43 4.79
N LEU A 40 -21.92 -11.34 4.77
CA LEU A 40 -21.02 -12.12 5.63
C LEU A 40 -20.79 -11.35 6.92
N GLU A 41 -21.65 -11.60 7.91
CA GLU A 41 -21.66 -10.90 9.21
C GLU A 41 -20.38 -11.08 10.05
N THR A 42 -19.68 -12.20 9.91
CA THR A 42 -18.55 -12.56 10.78
C THR A 42 -17.34 -13.06 10.00
N GLU A 43 -16.16 -13.08 10.66
CA GLU A 43 -14.95 -13.79 10.23
C GLU A 43 -15.25 -15.24 9.84
N THR A 44 -16.12 -15.91 10.59
CA THR A 44 -16.52 -17.29 10.34
C THR A 44 -17.28 -17.39 9.04
N HIS A 45 -18.24 -16.48 8.77
CA HIS A 45 -18.94 -16.43 7.49
C HIS A 45 -18.01 -16.16 6.30
N GLU A 46 -17.00 -15.29 6.46
CA GLU A 46 -15.97 -15.08 5.44
C GLU A 46 -15.16 -16.37 5.16
N LEU A 47 -14.80 -17.12 6.21
CA LEU A 47 -14.10 -18.39 6.06
C LEU A 47 -14.99 -19.50 5.48
N ASP A 48 -16.27 -19.51 5.82
CA ASP A 48 -17.22 -20.47 5.26
C ASP A 48 -17.46 -20.17 3.79
N PHE A 49 -17.60 -18.89 3.41
CA PHE A 49 -17.67 -18.48 2.01
C PHE A 49 -16.40 -18.88 1.25
N LEU A 50 -15.21 -18.63 1.82
CA LEU A 50 -13.93 -19.04 1.24
C LEU A 50 -13.88 -20.54 0.94
N LEU A 51 -14.50 -21.37 1.78
CA LEU A 51 -14.44 -22.83 1.71
C LEU A 51 -15.64 -23.47 1.01
N HIS A 52 -16.51 -22.68 0.37
CA HIS A 52 -17.77 -23.15 -0.22
C HIS A 52 -18.67 -23.89 0.80
N ARG A 53 -18.84 -23.27 1.96
CA ARG A 53 -19.62 -23.77 3.11
C ARG A 53 -20.52 -22.71 3.71
N PHE A 54 -20.77 -21.61 3.00
CA PHE A 54 -21.65 -20.56 3.49
C PHE A 54 -23.10 -20.99 3.27
N PRO A 55 -23.92 -21.15 4.32
CA PRO A 55 -25.29 -21.64 4.17
C PRO A 55 -26.17 -20.57 3.51
N VAL A 56 -26.90 -20.96 2.45
CA VAL A 56 -27.79 -20.05 1.70
C VAL A 56 -29.26 -20.48 1.75
N GLU A 57 -29.53 -21.75 2.00
CA GLU A 57 -30.90 -22.26 2.21
C GLU A 57 -30.93 -23.18 3.44
N TRP A 58 -32.06 -23.17 4.14
CA TRP A 58 -32.31 -23.97 5.33
C TRP A 58 -33.65 -24.68 5.21
N ARG A 59 -33.71 -25.93 5.69
CA ARG A 59 -34.97 -26.65 5.90
C ARG A 59 -35.28 -26.79 7.39
N ASP A 60 -36.57 -26.88 7.68
CA ASP A 60 -37.04 -27.34 8.99
C ASP A 60 -36.67 -28.81 9.20
N LEU A 61 -36.38 -29.17 10.46
CA LEU A 61 -36.23 -30.56 10.84
C LEU A 61 -37.59 -31.28 10.72
N ALA A 62 -37.60 -32.43 10.05
CA ALA A 62 -38.83 -33.19 9.84
C ALA A 62 -39.35 -33.81 11.14
N SER A 63 -38.44 -34.17 12.04
CA SER A 63 -38.76 -34.66 13.38
C SER A 63 -37.65 -34.29 14.36
N THR A 64 -37.97 -34.28 15.65
CA THR A 64 -36.97 -34.08 16.72
C THR A 64 -35.98 -35.23 16.83
N GLU A 65 -36.24 -36.36 16.16
CA GLU A 65 -35.43 -37.58 16.15
C GLU A 65 -34.51 -37.68 14.92
N GLU A 66 -34.68 -36.80 13.94
CA GLU A 66 -33.90 -36.80 12.70
C GLU A 66 -32.39 -36.78 12.99
N GLU A 67 -31.61 -37.63 12.33
CA GLU A 67 -30.16 -37.68 12.55
C GLU A 67 -29.45 -36.59 11.73
N VAL A 68 -28.82 -35.65 12.43
CA VAL A 68 -28.00 -34.60 11.80
C VAL A 68 -26.54 -35.01 11.78
N VAL A 69 -25.97 -35.12 10.59
CA VAL A 69 -24.53 -35.36 10.40
C VAL A 69 -23.76 -34.08 10.70
N TRP A 70 -23.10 -34.04 11.85
CA TRP A 70 -22.30 -32.90 12.27
C TRP A 70 -20.93 -32.89 11.59
N PHE A 71 -20.43 -31.70 11.28
CA PHE A 71 -19.08 -31.50 10.78
C PHE A 71 -18.04 -32.01 11.79
N HIS A 72 -17.27 -33.00 11.36
CA HIS A 72 -16.09 -33.55 11.99
C HIS A 72 -14.94 -33.54 10.98
N LYS A 73 -13.69 -33.65 11.43
CA LYS A 73 -12.54 -33.74 10.52
C LYS A 73 -12.63 -34.97 9.60
N ASP A 74 -13.25 -36.04 10.10
CA ASP A 74 -13.30 -37.34 9.42
C ASP A 74 -14.46 -37.48 8.44
N ASN A 75 -15.47 -36.59 8.51
CA ASN A 75 -16.62 -36.58 7.61
C ASN A 75 -16.77 -35.23 6.86
N ALA A 76 -15.69 -34.43 6.81
CA ALA A 76 -15.62 -33.28 5.93
C ALA A 76 -15.53 -33.79 4.47
N PRO A 77 -16.33 -33.26 3.52
CA PRO A 77 -17.07 -32.00 3.59
C PRO A 77 -18.57 -32.09 3.92
N ASP A 78 -19.13 -33.29 4.14
CA ASP A 78 -20.59 -33.52 4.11
C ASP A 78 -21.33 -33.14 5.41
N GLY A 79 -20.60 -32.93 6.50
CA GLY A 79 -21.19 -32.56 7.79
C GLY A 79 -21.53 -31.07 7.93
N VAL A 80 -22.56 -30.77 8.74
CA VAL A 80 -23.03 -29.41 9.04
C VAL A 80 -22.32 -28.85 10.29
N ARG A 81 -21.90 -27.58 10.27
CA ARG A 81 -21.39 -26.93 11.49
C ARG A 81 -22.54 -26.48 12.38
N ARG A 82 -22.39 -26.64 13.70
CA ARG A 82 -23.38 -26.19 14.69
C ARG A 82 -23.75 -24.71 14.53
N ASP A 83 -22.80 -23.87 14.14
CA ASP A 83 -23.02 -22.44 13.96
C ASP A 83 -23.76 -22.08 12.66
N HIS A 84 -23.89 -23.02 11.70
CA HIS A 84 -24.67 -22.83 10.47
C HIS A 84 -26.16 -23.11 10.66
N CYS A 85 -26.50 -23.83 11.71
CA CYS A 85 -27.86 -24.19 12.03
C CYS A 85 -28.62 -23.03 12.68
N LYS A 86 -29.96 -23.02 12.53
CA LYS A 86 -30.83 -22.09 13.27
C LYS A 86 -31.33 -22.76 14.54
N TRP A 87 -31.25 -22.00 15.63
CA TRP A 87 -31.57 -22.47 16.97
C TRP A 87 -32.61 -21.55 17.59
N ARG A 88 -33.61 -22.12 18.26
CA ARG A 88 -34.55 -21.35 19.09
C ARG A 88 -34.28 -21.58 20.56
N THR A 89 -34.41 -20.54 21.37
CA THR A 89 -34.38 -20.68 22.82
C THR A 89 -35.63 -21.44 23.29
N LEU A 90 -35.43 -22.45 24.13
CA LEU A 90 -36.53 -23.21 24.74
C LEU A 90 -37.27 -22.34 25.77
N LYS A 91 -38.60 -22.48 25.81
CA LYS A 91 -39.43 -21.82 26.83
C LYS A 91 -39.30 -22.56 28.17
N LYS A 92 -39.59 -21.87 29.28
CA LYS A 92 -39.42 -22.43 30.63
C LYS A 92 -40.33 -23.66 30.87
N GLU A 93 -41.44 -23.73 30.14
CA GLU A 93 -42.46 -24.78 30.24
C GLU A 93 -42.19 -25.96 29.30
N GLU A 94 -41.27 -25.85 28.33
CA GLU A 94 -40.92 -26.95 27.43
C GLU A 94 -39.99 -27.93 28.15
N LYS A 95 -40.48 -29.16 28.36
CA LYS A 95 -39.67 -30.25 28.93
C LYS A 95 -38.62 -30.67 27.91
N VAL A 96 -37.37 -30.79 28.38
CA VAL A 96 -36.22 -31.27 27.60
C VAL A 96 -36.28 -32.80 27.41
N ASP A 97 -37.02 -33.49 28.29
CA ASP A 97 -37.18 -34.94 28.30
C ASP A 97 -37.88 -35.42 27.02
N GLY A 98 -37.16 -36.15 26.17
CA GLY A 98 -37.64 -36.69 24.89
C GLY A 98 -37.09 -35.99 23.64
N LEU A 99 -36.33 -34.90 23.79
CA LEU A 99 -35.63 -34.26 22.67
C LEU A 99 -34.29 -34.95 22.40
N ASN A 100 -33.92 -35.12 21.14
CA ASN A 100 -32.62 -35.69 20.77
C ASN A 100 -31.49 -34.84 21.40
N PRO A 101 -30.58 -35.44 22.19
CA PRO A 101 -29.48 -34.71 22.84
C PRO A 101 -28.59 -33.94 21.86
N ASN A 102 -28.45 -34.42 20.62
CA ASN A 102 -27.65 -33.77 19.59
C ASN A 102 -28.32 -32.50 19.04
N HIS A 103 -29.63 -32.31 19.27
CA HIS A 103 -30.39 -31.12 18.87
C HIS A 103 -30.45 -30.07 19.97
N LEU A 104 -29.78 -30.30 21.10
CA LEU A 104 -29.76 -29.39 22.22
C LEU A 104 -28.37 -28.79 22.39
N ARG A 105 -28.32 -27.47 22.63
CA ARG A 105 -27.11 -26.79 23.08
C ARG A 105 -27.42 -25.86 24.24
N ARG A 106 -26.46 -25.72 25.15
CA ARG A 106 -26.52 -24.74 26.24
C ARG A 106 -25.58 -23.60 25.92
N ILE A 107 -26.10 -22.37 25.93
CA ILE A 107 -25.32 -21.14 25.76
C ILE A 107 -25.59 -20.20 26.93
N LEU A 108 -24.74 -19.21 27.14
CA LEU A 108 -25.01 -18.13 28.09
C LEU A 108 -25.76 -17.02 27.37
N ASN A 109 -26.81 -16.49 28.01
CA ASN A 109 -27.48 -15.28 27.52
C ASN A 109 -26.65 -14.02 27.84
N SER A 110 -27.15 -12.85 27.45
CA SER A 110 -26.50 -11.56 27.71
C SER A 110 -26.30 -11.23 29.19
N LYS A 111 -26.99 -11.94 30.11
CA LYS A 111 -26.84 -11.82 31.57
C LYS A 111 -25.94 -12.90 32.17
N GLY A 112 -25.29 -13.73 31.34
CA GLY A 112 -24.43 -14.82 31.79
C GLY A 112 -25.19 -16.03 32.35
N LEU A 113 -26.51 -16.12 32.16
CA LEU A 113 -27.32 -17.25 32.61
C LEU A 113 -27.40 -18.33 31.52
N PRO A 114 -27.32 -19.62 31.88
CA PRO A 114 -27.43 -20.71 30.93
C PRO A 114 -28.86 -20.78 30.37
N VAL A 115 -28.97 -20.81 29.05
CA VAL A 115 -30.21 -21.04 28.31
C VAL A 115 -30.03 -22.22 27.37
N ALA A 116 -31.03 -23.09 27.33
CA ALA A 116 -31.07 -24.22 26.40
C ALA A 116 -31.67 -23.75 25.08
N GLN A 117 -31.05 -24.14 23.97
CA GLN A 117 -31.57 -23.91 22.63
C GLN A 117 -31.79 -25.24 21.92
N LEU A 118 -32.91 -25.31 21.19
CA LEU A 118 -33.29 -26.42 20.34
C LEU A 118 -32.98 -26.09 18.88
N LEU A 119 -32.37 -27.03 18.18
CA LEU A 119 -32.15 -26.99 16.75
C LEU A 119 -33.50 -26.95 16.02
N THR A 120 -33.71 -25.96 15.15
CA THR A 120 -34.96 -25.84 14.38
C THR A 120 -34.73 -26.05 12.89
N LYS A 121 -33.62 -25.52 12.36
CA LYS A 121 -33.32 -25.61 10.93
C LYS A 121 -31.88 -26.03 10.69
N VAL A 122 -31.71 -26.87 9.68
CA VAL A 122 -30.39 -27.28 9.17
C VAL A 122 -30.20 -26.73 7.75
N PRO A 123 -28.99 -26.29 7.39
CA PRO A 123 -28.69 -25.85 6.04
C PRO A 123 -28.84 -27.00 5.04
N THR A 124 -29.43 -26.72 3.89
CA THR A 124 -29.62 -27.67 2.78
C THR A 124 -28.77 -27.34 1.58
N LYS A 125 -28.40 -26.07 1.43
CA LYS A 125 -27.61 -25.57 0.32
C LYS A 125 -26.54 -24.64 0.83
N PHE A 126 -25.36 -24.79 0.26
CA PHE A 126 -24.21 -23.96 0.54
C PHE A 126 -23.78 -23.24 -0.74
N ASP A 127 -23.15 -22.09 -0.56
CA ASP A 127 -22.45 -21.38 -1.61
C ASP A 127 -21.10 -20.90 -1.06
N GLY A 128 -20.30 -20.26 -1.90
CA GLY A 128 -18.99 -19.72 -1.58
C GLY A 128 -18.10 -19.72 -2.80
N LEU A 129 -16.79 -19.67 -2.58
CA LEU A 129 -15.80 -19.66 -3.67
C LEU A 129 -15.74 -21.03 -4.36
N GLU A 130 -16.00 -21.06 -5.67
CA GLU A 130 -15.98 -22.25 -6.51
C GLU A 130 -14.90 -22.19 -7.60
N LYS A 131 -14.71 -23.32 -8.29
CA LYS A 131 -13.78 -23.45 -9.41
C LYS A 131 -14.19 -22.52 -10.57
N GLY A 132 -13.23 -21.73 -11.04
CA GLY A 132 -13.41 -20.81 -12.17
C GLY A 132 -13.93 -19.42 -11.80
N ASP A 133 -14.20 -19.17 -10.51
CA ASP A 133 -14.65 -17.84 -10.07
C ASP A 133 -13.63 -16.74 -10.36
N VAL A 134 -14.14 -15.56 -10.69
CA VAL A 134 -13.35 -14.34 -10.87
C VAL A 134 -13.79 -13.30 -9.86
N VAL A 135 -12.96 -13.06 -8.84
CA VAL A 135 -13.30 -12.20 -7.70
C VAL A 135 -12.70 -10.80 -7.86
N GLY A 136 -13.52 -9.75 -7.84
CA GLY A 136 -13.13 -8.35 -7.78
C GLY A 136 -13.16 -7.77 -6.35
N MET A 137 -12.05 -7.15 -5.91
CA MET A 137 -11.94 -6.50 -4.60
C MET A 137 -11.22 -5.15 -4.65
N VAL A 138 -11.46 -4.26 -3.69
CA VAL A 138 -10.67 -3.01 -3.56
C VAL A 138 -9.28 -3.29 -3.00
N LEU A 139 -8.26 -2.54 -3.44
CA LEU A 139 -6.88 -2.59 -2.93
C LEU A 139 -6.72 -1.89 -1.58
N GLY A 140 -6.04 -2.56 -0.64
CA GLY A 140 -5.70 -2.07 0.69
C GLY A 140 -6.76 -2.31 1.77
N GLY A 141 -6.58 -1.66 2.92
CA GLY A 141 -7.50 -1.74 4.06
C GLY A 141 -7.46 -3.06 4.82
N SER A 142 -8.58 -3.39 5.48
CA SER A 142 -8.75 -4.64 6.24
C SER A 142 -9.05 -5.85 5.34
N GLY A 143 -9.50 -5.63 4.10
CA GLY A 143 -9.79 -6.70 3.15
C GLY A 143 -8.55 -7.41 2.59
N ASP A 144 -7.34 -6.92 2.88
CA ASP A 144 -6.09 -7.56 2.43
C ASP A 144 -5.97 -9.01 2.94
N ARG A 145 -6.37 -9.28 4.18
CA ARG A 145 -6.32 -10.62 4.77
C ARG A 145 -7.24 -11.58 4.04
N PHE A 146 -8.48 -11.14 3.81
CA PHE A 146 -9.49 -11.95 3.11
C PHE A 146 -9.11 -12.17 1.64
N ALA A 147 -8.64 -11.13 0.95
CA ALA A 147 -8.13 -11.25 -0.42
C ALA A 147 -6.96 -12.23 -0.52
N ALA A 148 -6.02 -12.21 0.43
CA ALA A 148 -4.92 -13.16 0.47
C ALA A 148 -5.40 -14.60 0.71
N ALA A 149 -6.42 -14.80 1.55
CA ALA A 149 -7.02 -16.10 1.79
C ALA A 149 -7.74 -16.63 0.54
N LEU A 150 -8.60 -15.80 -0.09
CA LEU A 150 -9.29 -16.10 -1.34
C LEU A 150 -8.32 -16.46 -2.46
N SER A 151 -7.23 -15.69 -2.61
CA SER A 151 -6.22 -15.95 -3.65
C SER A 151 -5.43 -17.24 -3.40
N ARG A 152 -5.22 -17.64 -2.14
CA ARG A 152 -4.60 -18.93 -1.82
C ARG A 152 -5.54 -20.08 -2.18
N GLN A 153 -6.80 -20.01 -1.76
CA GLN A 153 -7.80 -21.03 -2.08
C GLN A 153 -8.05 -21.11 -3.60
N GLY A 154 -8.10 -19.95 -4.26
CA GLY A 154 -8.30 -19.87 -5.70
C GLY A 154 -7.21 -20.55 -6.51
N GLU A 155 -5.96 -20.54 -6.06
CA GLU A 155 -4.90 -21.31 -6.72
C GLU A 155 -5.14 -22.83 -6.66
N GLU A 156 -5.80 -23.33 -5.62
CA GLU A 156 -6.11 -24.76 -5.46
C GLU A 156 -7.29 -25.19 -6.33
N ILE A 157 -8.32 -24.33 -6.45
CA ILE A 157 -9.56 -24.66 -7.16
C ILE A 157 -9.67 -24.05 -8.56
N GLY A 158 -8.71 -23.23 -8.99
CA GLY A 158 -8.75 -22.53 -10.28
C GLY A 158 -9.60 -21.25 -10.31
N ALA A 159 -9.79 -20.58 -9.16
CA ALA A 159 -10.38 -19.26 -9.08
C ALA A 159 -9.31 -18.16 -9.07
N THR A 160 -9.68 -16.94 -9.49
CA THR A 160 -8.75 -15.80 -9.55
C THR A 160 -9.26 -14.61 -8.75
N VAL A 161 -8.34 -13.87 -8.12
CA VAL A 161 -8.67 -12.67 -7.33
C VAL A 161 -8.00 -11.46 -7.95
N TRP A 162 -8.80 -10.48 -8.31
CA TRP A 162 -8.45 -9.26 -9.02
C TRP A 162 -8.74 -8.05 -8.13
N ARG A 163 -7.80 -7.11 -8.07
CA ARG A 163 -7.90 -5.96 -7.16
C ARG A 163 -7.84 -4.63 -7.87
N ILE A 164 -8.69 -3.68 -7.48
CA ILE A 164 -8.73 -2.33 -8.05
C ILE A 164 -8.34 -1.26 -7.02
N PRO A 165 -7.48 -0.28 -7.35
CA PRO A 165 -7.17 0.84 -6.46
C PRO A 165 -8.42 1.67 -6.12
N PRO A 166 -8.55 2.20 -4.89
CA PRO A 166 -9.73 2.99 -4.50
C PRO A 166 -10.03 4.19 -5.40
N PHE A 167 -8.99 4.87 -5.91
CA PHE A 167 -9.18 6.03 -6.80
C PHE A 167 -9.65 5.63 -8.20
N ALA A 168 -9.27 4.44 -8.67
CA ALA A 168 -9.70 3.91 -9.96
C ALA A 168 -11.16 3.44 -9.87
N LEU A 169 -11.52 2.74 -8.77
CA LEU A 169 -12.91 2.39 -8.51
C LEU A 169 -13.79 3.64 -8.40
N LEU A 170 -13.34 4.68 -7.69
CA LEU A 170 -14.07 5.95 -7.59
C LEU A 170 -14.39 6.55 -8.96
N ALA A 171 -13.44 6.51 -9.91
CA ALA A 171 -13.63 7.04 -11.25
C ALA A 171 -14.59 6.18 -12.09
N LEU A 172 -14.54 4.84 -11.93
CA LEU A 172 -15.37 3.90 -12.69
C LEU A 172 -16.78 3.69 -12.10
N ARG A 173 -16.98 4.02 -10.83
CA ARG A 173 -18.26 3.87 -10.12
C ARG A 173 -19.32 4.86 -10.60
N GLY A 174 -18.92 6.05 -11.06
CA GLY A 174 -19.85 7.13 -11.40
C GLY A 174 -20.67 7.58 -10.17
N ASP A 175 -21.97 7.75 -10.36
CA ASP A 175 -22.91 8.24 -9.32
C ASP A 175 -23.42 7.14 -8.38
N VAL A 176 -23.04 5.88 -8.61
CA VAL A 176 -23.48 4.74 -7.79
C VAL A 176 -22.97 4.88 -6.36
N SER A 177 -23.82 4.52 -5.39
CA SER A 177 -23.48 4.59 -3.97
C SER A 177 -22.29 3.70 -3.64
N LYS A 178 -21.42 4.17 -2.73
CA LYS A 178 -20.35 3.34 -2.14
C LYS A 178 -20.90 2.10 -1.45
N ASP A 179 -22.17 2.14 -1.03
CA ASP A 179 -22.78 0.98 -0.39
C ASP A 179 -23.02 -0.20 -1.34
N GLU A 180 -23.02 0.08 -2.65
CA GLU A 180 -23.19 -0.87 -3.75
C GLU A 180 -21.86 -1.22 -4.44
N ASP A 181 -20.71 -0.92 -3.81
CA ASP A 181 -19.39 -1.23 -4.38
C ASP A 181 -19.25 -2.74 -4.73
N HIS A 182 -19.91 -3.64 -4.00
CA HIS A 182 -19.90 -5.09 -4.29
C HIS A 182 -20.55 -5.43 -5.64
N LEU A 183 -21.70 -4.83 -5.96
CA LEU A 183 -22.34 -4.95 -7.28
C LEU A 183 -21.46 -4.33 -8.38
N THR A 184 -20.92 -3.14 -8.12
CA THR A 184 -20.04 -2.45 -9.06
C THR A 184 -18.78 -3.27 -9.37
N LEU A 185 -18.19 -3.91 -8.36
CA LEU A 185 -17.00 -4.76 -8.52
C LEU A 185 -17.28 -6.03 -9.32
N ALA A 186 -18.44 -6.67 -9.11
CA ALA A 186 -18.84 -7.86 -9.86
C ALA A 186 -18.96 -7.54 -11.36
N ARG A 187 -19.66 -6.45 -11.69
CA ARG A 187 -19.79 -5.95 -13.06
C ARG A 187 -18.44 -5.56 -13.66
N LEU A 188 -17.63 -4.76 -12.94
CA LEU A 188 -16.38 -4.25 -13.48
C LEU A 188 -15.33 -5.35 -13.71
N VAL A 189 -15.30 -6.41 -12.89
CA VAL A 189 -14.33 -7.50 -13.09
C VAL A 189 -14.70 -8.37 -14.31
N GLU A 190 -15.99 -8.41 -14.66
CA GLU A 190 -16.48 -9.01 -15.91
C GLU A 190 -16.16 -8.11 -17.13
N GLU A 191 -16.61 -6.85 -17.10
CA GLU A 191 -16.57 -5.95 -18.26
C GLU A 191 -15.20 -5.31 -18.51
N ASN A 192 -14.41 -5.08 -17.46
CA ASN A 192 -13.21 -4.27 -17.50
C ASN A 192 -12.12 -4.81 -16.56
N GLN A 193 -11.80 -6.09 -16.72
CA GLN A 193 -10.76 -6.77 -15.93
C GLN A 193 -9.38 -6.08 -16.03
N ASN A 194 -9.09 -5.40 -17.13
CA ASN A 194 -7.84 -4.64 -17.35
C ASN A 194 -7.63 -3.49 -16.34
N SER A 195 -8.69 -3.01 -15.69
CA SER A 195 -8.60 -2.01 -14.63
C SER A 195 -8.18 -2.61 -13.27
N PHE A 196 -8.06 -3.93 -13.18
CA PHE A 196 -7.69 -4.66 -11.99
C PHE A 196 -6.28 -5.25 -12.08
N TYR A 197 -5.72 -5.55 -10.91
CA TYR A 197 -4.47 -6.26 -10.74
C TYR A 197 -4.75 -7.65 -10.19
N LEU A 198 -4.34 -8.69 -10.92
CA LEU A 198 -4.37 -10.06 -10.40
C LEU A 198 -3.51 -10.15 -9.13
N LEU A 199 -4.09 -10.68 -8.05
CA LEU A 199 -3.43 -10.92 -6.78
C LEU A 199 -2.67 -12.26 -6.83
N ARG A 200 -1.34 -12.18 -6.87
CA ARG A 200 -0.42 -13.33 -7.02
C ARG A 200 0.21 -13.73 -5.68
N ARG A 201 0.94 -14.85 -5.67
CA ARG A 201 1.74 -15.33 -4.53
C ARG A 201 2.60 -14.23 -3.87
N ARG A 202 3.28 -13.44 -4.70
CA ARG A 202 4.13 -12.34 -4.23
C ARG A 202 3.34 -11.24 -3.52
N ASP A 203 2.13 -10.94 -4.00
CA ASP A 203 1.30 -9.88 -3.43
C ASP A 203 0.77 -10.35 -2.07
N ARG A 204 0.46 -11.66 -1.93
CA ARG A 204 0.19 -12.27 -0.62
C ARG A 204 1.38 -12.18 0.34
N ALA A 205 2.61 -12.34 -0.17
CA ALA A 205 3.81 -12.15 0.64
C ALA A 205 3.96 -10.68 1.09
N GLY A 206 3.66 -9.71 0.22
CA GLY A 206 3.59 -8.29 0.57
C GLY A 206 2.55 -7.98 1.64
N ILE A 207 1.35 -8.58 1.54
CA ILE A 207 0.29 -8.49 2.56
C ILE A 207 0.77 -9.08 3.90
N ARG A 208 1.49 -10.22 3.88
CA ARG A 208 2.09 -10.81 5.08
C ARG A 208 3.11 -9.89 5.74
N VAL A 209 3.96 -9.20 4.98
CA VAL A 209 4.90 -8.20 5.51
C VAL A 209 4.15 -7.03 6.16
N LYS A 210 3.09 -6.54 5.52
CA LYS A 210 2.25 -5.47 6.08
C LYS A 210 1.61 -5.88 7.40
N GLU A 211 1.08 -7.09 7.48
CA GLU A 211 0.49 -7.64 8.71
C GLU A 211 1.55 -7.79 9.82
N ALA A 212 2.70 -8.39 9.51
CA ALA A 212 3.78 -8.58 10.47
C ALA A 212 4.31 -7.24 11.00
N LEU A 213 4.41 -6.22 10.13
CA LEU A 213 4.78 -4.86 10.54
C LEU A 213 3.74 -4.24 11.48
N ALA A 214 2.44 -4.41 11.19
CA ALA A 214 1.38 -3.88 12.04
C ALA A 214 1.40 -4.52 13.44
N ILE A 215 1.51 -5.85 13.51
CA ILE A 215 1.60 -6.59 14.78
C ILE A 215 2.85 -6.16 15.57
N ARG A 216 4.00 -6.00 14.90
CA ARG A 216 5.22 -5.46 15.52
C ARG A 216 5.00 -4.05 16.08
N GLN A 217 4.33 -3.17 15.34
CA GLN A 217 4.04 -1.81 15.79
C GLN A 217 3.11 -1.80 17.00
N ASP A 218 2.15 -2.71 17.06
CA ASP A 218 1.24 -2.82 18.22
C ASP A 218 1.96 -3.38 19.44
N ALA A 219 2.84 -4.37 19.29
CA ALA A 219 3.73 -4.83 20.36
C ALA A 219 4.63 -3.70 20.88
N MET A 220 5.22 -2.91 19.98
CA MET A 220 6.05 -1.75 20.35
C MET A 220 5.25 -0.67 21.10
N LYS A 221 4.00 -0.39 20.69
CA LYS A 221 3.11 0.54 21.41
C LYS A 221 2.74 0.00 22.78
N ALA A 222 2.46 -1.29 22.91
CA ALA A 222 2.14 -1.92 24.18
C ALA A 222 3.32 -1.79 25.16
N ARG A 223 4.55 -2.05 24.68
CA ARG A 223 5.80 -1.84 25.45
C ARG A 223 5.96 -0.38 25.87
N ILE A 224 5.86 0.58 24.94
CA ILE A 224 5.98 2.02 25.24
C ILE A 224 4.90 2.46 26.25
N GLY A 225 3.66 2.00 26.09
CA GLY A 225 2.58 2.31 27.02
C GLY A 225 2.81 1.72 28.41
N CYS A 226 3.41 0.54 28.51
CA CYS A 226 3.84 -0.04 29.79
C CYS A 226 4.93 0.81 30.44
N GLU A 227 5.97 1.17 29.67
CA GLU A 227 7.08 2.02 30.12
C GLU A 227 6.59 3.37 30.66
N GLN A 228 5.64 4.01 29.96
CA GLN A 228 5.04 5.27 30.40
C GLN A 228 4.24 5.13 31.70
N ARG A 229 3.45 4.05 31.85
CA ARG A 229 2.70 3.79 33.10
C ARG A 229 3.65 3.57 34.28
N MET A 230 4.72 2.82 34.07
CA MET A 230 5.74 2.57 35.10
C MET A 230 6.42 3.88 35.51
N LEU A 231 6.80 4.73 34.55
CA LEU A 231 7.42 6.02 34.84
C LEU A 231 6.46 6.93 35.62
N GLN A 232 5.20 7.00 35.20
CA GLN A 232 4.17 7.79 35.90
C GLN A 232 3.93 7.28 37.34
N ALA A 233 3.91 5.97 37.54
CA ALA A 233 3.77 5.37 38.87
C ALA A 233 4.98 5.69 39.76
N LEU A 234 6.20 5.56 39.22
CA LEU A 234 7.43 5.93 39.94
C LEU A 234 7.42 7.41 40.34
N VAL A 235 7.17 8.30 39.37
CA VAL A 235 7.10 9.74 39.62
C VAL A 235 6.04 10.05 40.68
N GLY A 236 4.84 9.47 40.56
CA GLY A 236 3.78 9.61 41.55
C GLY A 236 4.21 9.13 42.94
N SER A 237 4.89 7.99 43.04
CA SER A 237 5.37 7.46 44.32
C SER A 237 6.39 8.37 44.99
N ILE A 238 7.28 9.01 44.22
CA ILE A 238 8.27 9.97 44.71
C ILE A 238 7.58 11.23 45.25
N PHE A 239 6.62 11.78 44.50
CA PHE A 239 5.84 12.96 44.92
C PHE A 239 4.97 12.72 46.16
N LEU A 240 4.61 11.46 46.44
CA LEU A 240 3.81 11.08 47.61
C LEU A 240 4.66 10.75 48.85
N THR A 241 5.99 10.80 48.77
CA THR A 241 6.86 10.66 49.95
C THR A 241 6.75 11.89 50.85
N GLN A 242 6.87 11.71 52.17
CA GLN A 242 6.80 12.82 53.15
C GLN A 242 7.86 13.91 52.91
N GLU A 243 9.00 13.53 52.33
CA GLU A 243 10.09 14.46 52.04
C GLU A 243 9.85 15.24 50.74
N GLY A 244 9.12 14.68 49.75
CA GLY A 244 8.67 15.35 48.53
C GLY A 244 9.79 15.96 47.66
N ARG A 245 11.06 15.74 48.00
CA ARG A 245 12.22 16.30 47.31
C ARG A 245 12.58 15.41 46.13
N PHE A 246 12.84 16.05 44.99
CA PHE A 246 13.30 15.37 43.78
C PHE A 246 14.78 14.97 43.98
N PRO A 247 15.11 13.67 44.06
CA PRO A 247 16.51 13.27 44.17
C PRO A 247 17.17 13.41 42.78
N GLU A 248 18.08 14.38 42.63
CA GLU A 248 18.77 14.62 41.35
C GLU A 248 19.51 13.36 40.88
N GLY A 249 19.20 12.91 39.66
CA GLY A 249 19.85 11.75 39.00
C GLY A 249 19.39 10.37 39.47
N VAL A 250 18.54 10.25 40.49
CA VAL A 250 18.11 8.95 41.06
C VAL A 250 16.88 8.38 40.34
N VAL A 251 16.07 9.23 39.70
CA VAL A 251 14.80 8.79 39.10
C VAL A 251 15.06 7.85 37.91
N GLU A 252 16.02 8.18 37.06
CA GLU A 252 16.39 7.37 35.90
C GLU A 252 16.96 6.01 36.32
N ASP A 253 17.84 6.00 37.32
CA ASP A 253 18.46 4.76 37.83
C ASP A 253 17.43 3.84 38.51
N GLU A 254 16.55 4.39 39.34
CA GLU A 254 15.45 3.64 39.94
C GLU A 254 14.46 3.15 38.88
N PHE A 255 14.19 3.97 37.86
CA PHE A 255 13.33 3.56 36.75
C PHE A 255 13.92 2.38 35.97
N ASP A 256 15.22 2.38 35.70
CA ASP A 256 15.89 1.27 35.02
C ASP A 256 15.91 0.00 35.87
N LYS A 257 16.04 0.10 37.21
CA LYS A 257 15.89 -1.04 38.12
C LYS A 257 14.47 -1.63 38.08
N ILE A 258 13.45 -0.77 38.09
CA ILE A 258 12.05 -1.23 38.00
C ILE A 258 11.83 -1.93 36.65
N LYS A 259 12.30 -1.35 35.53
CA LYS A 259 12.21 -1.97 34.20
C LYS A 259 12.89 -3.32 34.12
N ALA A 260 14.07 -3.46 34.72
CA ALA A 260 14.81 -4.71 34.73
C ALA A 260 14.06 -5.85 35.44
N ASN A 261 13.27 -5.52 36.47
CA ASN A 261 12.59 -6.49 37.33
C ASN A 261 11.10 -6.69 37.01
N ASP A 262 10.47 -5.81 36.22
CA ASP A 262 9.04 -5.91 35.89
C ASP A 262 8.74 -7.04 34.89
N ALA A 263 8.06 -8.09 35.35
CA ALA A 263 7.76 -9.27 34.53
C ALA A 263 6.90 -8.96 33.29
N ILE A 264 5.99 -7.98 33.37
CA ILE A 264 5.13 -7.59 32.25
C ILE A 264 5.95 -6.91 31.17
N TYR A 265 6.81 -5.96 31.54
CA TYR A 265 7.72 -5.26 30.64
C TYR A 265 8.69 -6.21 29.96
N GLN A 266 9.28 -7.16 30.70
CA GLN A 266 10.14 -8.19 30.12
C GLN A 266 9.37 -9.10 29.14
N GLY A 267 8.13 -9.46 29.46
CA GLY A 267 7.24 -10.18 28.55
C GLY A 267 6.96 -9.41 27.25
N LEU A 268 6.72 -8.10 27.35
CA LEU A 268 6.50 -7.23 26.18
C LEU A 268 7.76 -7.04 25.33
N LEU A 269 8.95 -6.97 25.95
CA LEU A 269 10.24 -6.98 25.24
C LEU A 269 10.44 -8.28 24.45
N ALA A 270 10.16 -9.42 25.08
CA ALA A 270 10.26 -10.73 24.44
C ALA A 270 9.25 -10.87 23.28
N GLU A 271 8.02 -10.38 23.45
CA GLU A 271 7.04 -10.33 22.37
C GLU A 271 7.52 -9.44 21.21
N GLU A 272 7.95 -8.20 21.48
CA GLU A 272 8.45 -7.29 20.42
C GLU A 272 9.59 -7.94 19.63
N ALA A 273 10.55 -8.57 20.32
CA ALA A 273 11.66 -9.28 19.70
C ALA A 273 11.19 -10.47 18.82
N ARG A 274 10.20 -11.23 19.28
CA ARG A 274 9.57 -12.31 18.48
C ARG A 274 8.91 -11.74 17.23
N ARG A 275 8.12 -10.67 17.34
CA ARG A 275 7.43 -10.02 16.21
C ARG A 275 8.42 -9.43 15.21
N ASP A 276 9.54 -8.91 15.70
CA ASP A 276 10.66 -8.45 14.87
C ASP A 276 11.22 -9.58 14.00
N LYS A 277 11.49 -10.75 14.58
CA LYS A 277 11.99 -11.93 13.85
C LYS A 277 10.97 -12.43 12.81
N GLU A 278 9.68 -12.45 13.16
CA GLU A 278 8.59 -12.82 12.25
C GLU A 278 8.51 -11.87 11.05
N MET A 279 8.56 -10.56 11.31
CA MET A 279 8.58 -9.52 10.28
C MET A 279 9.83 -9.62 9.40
N GLU A 280 11.01 -9.82 9.98
CA GLU A 280 12.25 -10.01 9.24
C GLU A 280 12.18 -11.21 8.30
N LYS A 281 11.70 -12.36 8.80
CA LYS A 281 11.48 -13.56 7.99
C LYS A 281 10.55 -13.27 6.81
N ALA A 282 9.43 -12.57 7.07
CA ALA A 282 8.49 -12.19 6.02
C ALA A 282 9.13 -11.28 4.95
N VAL A 283 9.90 -10.26 5.37
CA VAL A 283 10.56 -9.33 4.43
C VAL A 283 11.58 -10.05 3.56
N LYS A 284 12.41 -10.93 4.14
CA LYS A 284 13.45 -11.65 3.41
C LYS A 284 12.90 -12.64 2.37
N THR A 285 11.63 -13.05 2.50
CA THR A 285 10.97 -13.89 1.48
C THR A 285 10.56 -13.13 0.22
N LEU A 286 10.58 -11.80 0.26
CA LEU A 286 10.23 -10.99 -0.91
C LEU A 286 11.38 -10.95 -1.91
N GLU A 287 11.08 -11.15 -3.19
CA GLU A 287 12.08 -11.03 -4.26
C GLU A 287 12.73 -9.63 -4.30
N ILE A 288 11.94 -8.58 -4.07
CA ILE A 288 12.44 -7.21 -4.04
C ILE A 288 13.46 -6.97 -2.91
N TRP A 289 13.38 -7.75 -1.81
CA TRP A 289 14.38 -7.69 -0.76
C TRP A 289 15.76 -8.05 -1.34
N GLY A 290 15.90 -9.22 -1.96
CA GLY A 290 17.16 -9.67 -2.56
C GLY A 290 17.57 -8.83 -3.78
N ALA A 291 16.61 -8.38 -4.58
CA ALA A 291 16.90 -7.61 -5.78
C ALA A 291 17.45 -6.21 -5.48
N ILE A 292 16.89 -5.54 -4.45
CA ILE A 292 17.15 -4.12 -4.15
C ILE A 292 17.73 -3.93 -2.75
N PHE A 293 17.01 -4.33 -1.71
CA PHE A 293 17.25 -3.82 -0.36
C PHE A 293 18.43 -4.47 0.36
N ASP A 294 18.66 -5.77 0.14
CA ASP A 294 19.78 -6.52 0.73
C ASP A 294 21.14 -5.93 0.31
N LYS A 295 21.20 -5.33 -0.89
CA LYS A 295 22.40 -4.69 -1.45
C LYS A 295 22.66 -3.29 -0.89
N ILE A 296 21.73 -2.72 -0.13
CA ILE A 296 21.83 -1.36 0.40
C ILE A 296 22.37 -1.43 1.83
N THR A 297 23.64 -1.06 2.00
CA THR A 297 24.28 -1.04 3.31
C THR A 297 23.50 -0.14 4.28
N GLY A 298 23.00 -0.74 5.36
CA GLY A 298 22.20 -0.03 6.36
C GLY A 298 20.69 -0.07 6.19
N CYS A 299 20.18 -0.63 5.10
CA CYS A 299 18.75 -0.80 4.89
C CYS A 299 18.29 -2.19 5.39
N GLY A 300 18.23 -2.34 6.72
CA GLY A 300 17.81 -3.60 7.34
C GLY A 300 16.31 -3.90 7.14
N PRO A 301 15.86 -5.13 7.46
CA PRO A 301 14.48 -5.58 7.25
C PRO A 301 13.39 -4.67 7.86
N ARG A 302 13.66 -4.06 9.03
CA ARG A 302 12.74 -3.11 9.68
C ARG A 302 12.48 -1.86 8.83
N ILE A 303 13.53 -1.25 8.30
CA ILE A 303 13.43 -0.07 7.43
C ILE A 303 12.72 -0.46 6.13
N THR A 304 13.11 -1.60 5.56
CA THR A 304 12.52 -2.11 4.33
C THR A 304 11.03 -2.44 4.47
N ALA A 305 10.60 -3.06 5.58
CA ALA A 305 9.18 -3.27 5.87
C ALA A 305 8.42 -1.93 5.90
N GLY A 306 8.99 -0.92 6.57
CA GLY A 306 8.44 0.43 6.64
C GLY A 306 8.34 1.15 5.29
N ILE A 307 9.09 0.71 4.28
CA ILE A 307 9.02 1.20 2.90
C ILE A 307 8.00 0.37 2.09
N ILE A 308 8.17 -0.96 2.04
CA ILE A 308 7.39 -1.84 1.17
C ILE A 308 5.93 -1.91 1.59
N ALA A 309 5.63 -2.15 2.86
CA ALA A 309 4.26 -2.38 3.34
C ALA A 309 3.27 -1.24 2.99
N PRO A 310 3.60 0.04 3.25
CA PRO A 310 2.73 1.15 2.84
C PRO A 310 2.73 1.44 1.33
N ILE A 311 3.78 1.04 0.60
CA ILE A 311 3.78 1.09 -0.87
C ILE A 311 2.79 0.05 -1.41
N GLY A 312 2.84 -1.18 -0.92
CA GLY A 312 1.99 -2.29 -1.34
C GLY A 312 2.32 -2.74 -2.76
N ASP A 313 1.90 -1.95 -3.74
CA ASP A 313 2.10 -2.20 -5.17
C ASP A 313 2.68 -0.93 -5.83
N ILE A 314 3.83 -1.05 -6.49
CA ILE A 314 4.48 0.07 -7.20
C ILE A 314 3.73 0.48 -8.47
N ARG A 315 2.94 -0.44 -9.06
CA ARG A 315 2.19 -0.22 -10.31
C ARG A 315 1.12 0.86 -10.17
N ARG A 316 0.61 1.09 -8.96
CA ARG A 316 -0.35 2.18 -8.69
C ARG A 316 0.19 3.58 -8.99
N PHE A 317 1.51 3.71 -9.14
CA PHE A 317 2.18 4.95 -9.49
C PHE A 317 2.53 5.04 -10.97
N TRP A 318 2.28 3.99 -11.76
CA TRP A 318 2.47 4.05 -13.20
C TRP A 318 1.53 5.08 -13.82
N VAL A 319 2.04 5.69 -14.87
CA VAL A 319 1.29 6.63 -15.69
C VAL A 319 1.53 6.13 -17.10
N GLU A 320 0.45 5.76 -17.77
CA GLU A 320 0.52 5.39 -19.17
C GLU A 320 0.74 6.66 -20.02
N PRO A 321 1.50 6.55 -21.12
CA PRO A 321 1.56 7.62 -22.11
C PRO A 321 0.17 7.84 -22.71
N ASP A 322 -0.07 9.02 -23.28
CA ASP A 322 -1.33 9.32 -23.97
C ASP A 322 -1.54 8.29 -25.10
N PRO A 323 -2.58 7.42 -25.01
CA PRO A 323 -2.77 6.34 -25.97
C PRO A 323 -3.08 6.86 -27.37
N GLN A 324 -3.82 7.97 -27.49
CA GLN A 324 -4.15 8.56 -28.79
C GLN A 324 -2.93 9.19 -29.46
N ALA A 325 -2.09 9.89 -28.69
CA ALA A 325 -0.83 10.40 -29.21
C ALA A 325 0.12 9.27 -29.62
N MET A 326 0.20 8.20 -28.81
CA MET A 326 1.02 7.02 -29.11
C MET A 326 0.57 6.31 -30.38
N GLN A 327 -0.75 6.16 -30.58
CA GLN A 327 -1.33 5.51 -31.75
C GLN A 327 -1.11 6.34 -33.01
N ARG A 328 -1.41 7.65 -32.98
CA ARG A 328 -1.19 8.55 -34.13
C ARG A 328 0.27 8.57 -34.59
N LEU A 329 1.21 8.63 -33.66
CA LEU A 329 2.64 8.59 -33.99
C LEU A 329 3.09 7.23 -34.53
N TYR A 330 2.44 6.14 -34.10
CA TYR A 330 2.72 4.80 -34.61
C TYR A 330 2.23 4.66 -36.06
N GLU A 331 0.97 5.00 -36.31
CA GLU A 331 0.38 4.99 -37.66
C GLU A 331 1.19 5.86 -38.62
N ARG A 332 1.50 7.10 -38.21
CA ARG A 332 2.36 7.99 -39.01
C ARG A 332 3.74 7.38 -39.27
N SER A 333 4.37 6.74 -38.28
CA SER A 333 5.67 6.09 -38.50
C SER A 333 5.58 4.95 -39.50
N GLN A 334 4.52 4.13 -39.46
CA GLN A 334 4.31 3.03 -40.39
C GLN A 334 4.08 3.51 -41.82
N ASP A 335 3.30 4.58 -41.99
CA ASP A 335 3.06 5.18 -43.31
C ASP A 335 4.34 5.76 -43.91
N LEU A 336 5.15 6.46 -43.10
CA LEU A 336 6.45 7.01 -43.51
C LEU A 336 7.46 5.90 -43.85
N GLU A 337 7.49 4.82 -43.07
CA GLU A 337 8.36 3.66 -43.33
C GLU A 337 7.99 2.97 -44.64
N ARG A 338 6.68 2.84 -44.94
CA ARG A 338 6.18 2.27 -46.20
C ARG A 338 6.52 3.16 -47.39
N GLN A 339 6.26 4.46 -47.30
CA GLN A 339 6.59 5.41 -48.37
C GLN A 339 8.11 5.54 -48.58
N GLY A 340 8.88 5.40 -47.50
CA GLY A 340 10.33 5.40 -47.52
C GLY A 340 10.96 4.07 -47.94
N MET A 341 10.19 3.11 -48.48
CA MET A 341 10.68 1.82 -49.00
C MET A 341 11.52 1.02 -47.99
N LEU A 342 11.18 1.10 -46.70
CA LEU A 342 11.96 0.45 -45.64
C LEU A 342 12.05 -1.07 -45.85
N GLU A 343 10.94 -1.69 -46.23
CA GLU A 343 10.82 -3.15 -46.33
C GLU A 343 11.60 -3.72 -47.53
N GLU A 344 11.67 -2.96 -48.61
CA GLU A 344 12.46 -3.27 -49.80
C GLU A 344 13.94 -3.05 -49.51
N ASP A 345 14.30 -1.94 -48.87
CA ASP A 345 15.70 -1.56 -48.68
C ASP A 345 16.35 -2.24 -47.46
N LYS A 346 15.57 -2.78 -46.50
CA LYS A 346 16.13 -3.48 -45.32
C LYS A 346 16.96 -4.71 -45.71
N VAL A 347 16.72 -5.31 -46.87
CA VAL A 347 17.50 -6.46 -47.36
C VAL A 347 18.98 -6.11 -47.53
N HIS A 348 19.28 -4.86 -47.87
CA HIS A 348 20.65 -4.37 -48.06
C HIS A 348 21.42 -4.17 -46.74
N VAL A 349 20.71 -4.17 -45.62
CA VAL A 349 21.31 -4.09 -44.27
C VAL A 349 21.13 -5.37 -43.46
N ALA A 350 20.49 -6.41 -44.03
CA ALA A 350 20.18 -7.67 -43.34
C ALA A 350 21.42 -8.36 -42.74
N GLY A 351 22.55 -8.37 -43.45
CA GLY A 351 23.80 -8.95 -42.94
C GLY A 351 24.36 -8.26 -41.70
N ARG A 352 23.91 -7.04 -41.39
CA ARG A 352 24.32 -6.25 -40.21
C ARG A 352 23.20 -6.07 -39.18
N SER A 353 21.98 -6.50 -39.49
CA SER A 353 20.79 -6.30 -38.64
C SER A 353 20.59 -7.40 -37.59
N ALA A 354 21.40 -8.46 -37.60
CA ALA A 354 21.31 -9.54 -36.62
C ALA A 354 21.42 -8.97 -35.18
N GLY A 355 20.38 -9.22 -34.37
CA GLY A 355 20.28 -8.74 -32.99
C GLY A 355 20.03 -7.23 -32.82
N LYS A 356 19.75 -6.50 -33.91
CA LYS A 356 19.42 -5.07 -33.87
C LYS A 356 17.93 -4.86 -33.63
N THR A 357 17.60 -3.76 -32.97
CA THR A 357 16.20 -3.35 -32.77
C THR A 357 15.60 -2.79 -34.06
N PRO A 358 14.26 -2.79 -34.24
CA PRO A 358 13.63 -2.18 -35.41
C PRO A 358 14.06 -0.73 -35.65
N PHE A 359 14.24 0.05 -34.58
CA PHE A 359 14.74 1.43 -34.67
C PHE A 359 16.19 1.51 -35.21
N GLN A 360 17.05 0.58 -34.83
CA GLN A 360 18.42 0.51 -35.36
C GLN A 360 18.44 0.09 -36.82
N ILE A 361 17.57 -0.86 -37.22
CA ILE A 361 17.41 -1.26 -38.62
C ILE A 361 16.96 -0.06 -39.45
N LEU A 362 15.95 0.68 -38.98
CA LEU A 362 15.48 1.91 -39.62
C LEU A 362 16.60 2.95 -39.83
N GLN A 363 17.44 3.18 -38.81
CA GLN A 363 18.60 4.06 -38.93
C GLN A 363 19.64 3.57 -39.95
N MET A 364 19.89 2.26 -39.98
CA MET A 364 20.82 1.64 -40.91
C MET A 364 20.32 1.73 -42.35
N THR A 365 19.04 1.44 -42.59
CA THR A 365 18.42 1.55 -43.92
C THR A 365 18.46 2.99 -44.41
N ARG A 366 18.09 3.97 -43.57
CA ARG A 366 18.22 5.40 -43.92
C ARG A 366 19.66 5.78 -44.32
N SER A 367 20.66 5.32 -43.56
CA SER A 367 22.07 5.58 -43.88
C SER A 367 22.49 4.93 -45.20
N TRP A 368 21.99 3.74 -45.52
CA TRP A 368 22.23 3.11 -46.81
C TRP A 368 21.57 3.88 -47.96
N GLN A 369 20.30 4.31 -47.80
CA GLN A 369 19.59 5.12 -48.80
C GLN A 369 20.32 6.44 -49.09
N GLN A 370 20.90 7.06 -48.06
CA GLN A 370 21.71 8.27 -48.21
C GLN A 370 22.98 8.04 -49.05
N GLN A 371 23.63 6.88 -48.89
CA GLN A 371 24.81 6.52 -49.67
C GLN A 371 24.48 6.18 -51.13
N ASN A 372 23.24 5.77 -51.40
CA ASN A 372 22.78 5.34 -52.73
C ASN A 372 21.92 6.40 -53.45
N GLY A 373 21.97 7.66 -53.01
CA GLY A 373 21.34 8.77 -53.73
C GLY A 373 19.80 8.74 -53.72
N LYS A 374 19.18 8.27 -52.64
CA LYS A 374 17.71 8.23 -52.43
C LYS A 374 17.23 9.33 -51.46
N PRO A 375 17.26 10.62 -51.85
CA PRO A 375 17.04 11.73 -50.90
C PRO A 375 15.61 11.81 -50.35
N MET A 376 14.60 11.40 -51.13
CA MET A 376 13.20 11.44 -50.71
C MET A 376 12.92 10.39 -49.64
N GLU A 377 13.38 9.17 -49.85
CA GLU A 377 13.26 8.05 -48.92
C GLU A 377 14.03 8.35 -47.63
N VAL A 378 15.23 8.95 -47.73
CA VAL A 378 15.98 9.43 -46.57
C VAL A 378 15.18 10.43 -45.75
N GLN A 379 14.50 11.39 -46.39
CA GLN A 379 13.67 12.35 -45.68
C GLN A 379 12.51 11.65 -44.95
N LEU A 380 11.79 10.76 -45.63
CA LEU A 380 10.68 9.99 -45.07
C LEU A 380 11.12 9.13 -43.88
N LEU A 381 12.23 8.40 -44.00
CA LEU A 381 12.76 7.60 -42.89
C LEU A 381 13.31 8.47 -41.75
N THR A 382 13.78 9.70 -42.03
CA THR A 382 14.16 10.66 -40.99
C THR A 382 12.93 11.11 -40.19
N GLU A 383 11.82 11.40 -40.86
CA GLU A 383 10.55 11.71 -40.19
C GLU A 383 10.00 10.51 -39.39
N ALA A 384 10.15 9.29 -39.91
CA ALA A 384 9.78 8.07 -39.19
C ALA A 384 10.60 7.92 -37.89
N ILE A 385 11.92 8.13 -37.97
CA ILE A 385 12.82 8.15 -36.81
C ILE A 385 12.39 9.22 -35.79
N ALA A 386 11.97 10.40 -36.25
CA ALA A 386 11.46 11.46 -35.39
C ALA A 386 10.16 11.03 -34.67
N CYS A 387 9.24 10.35 -35.37
CA CYS A 387 8.03 9.78 -34.75
C CYS A 387 8.36 8.74 -33.67
N HIS A 388 9.33 7.84 -33.93
CA HIS A 388 9.81 6.89 -32.91
C HIS A 388 10.44 7.59 -31.70
N HIS A 389 11.24 8.64 -31.94
CA HIS A 389 11.83 9.44 -30.88
C HIS A 389 10.74 10.13 -30.04
N GLU A 390 9.72 10.71 -30.66
CA GLU A 390 8.62 11.36 -29.96
C GLU A 390 7.81 10.36 -29.12
N ARG A 391 7.53 9.15 -29.63
CA ARG A 391 6.92 8.06 -28.84
C ARG A 391 7.79 7.67 -27.65
N HIS A 392 9.11 7.60 -27.82
CA HIS A 392 10.02 7.36 -26.70
C HIS A 392 9.94 8.49 -25.67
N LEU A 393 9.93 9.76 -26.10
CA LEU A 393 9.77 10.91 -25.21
C LEU A 393 8.44 10.89 -24.45
N LEU A 394 7.34 10.48 -25.08
CA LEU A 394 6.05 10.30 -24.40
C LEU A 394 6.14 9.26 -23.28
N ARG A 395 6.78 8.12 -23.53
CA ARG A 395 7.03 7.08 -22.51
C ARG A 395 7.92 7.61 -21.37
N VAL A 396 8.97 8.36 -21.68
CA VAL A 396 9.85 8.98 -20.67
C VAL A 396 9.08 10.00 -19.83
N LYS A 397 8.28 10.87 -20.45
CA LYS A 397 7.42 11.84 -19.74
C LYS A 397 6.43 11.14 -18.82
N ALA A 398 5.80 10.06 -19.29
CA ALA A 398 4.86 9.28 -18.48
C ALA A 398 5.57 8.63 -17.27
N MET A 399 6.74 8.03 -17.49
CA MET A 399 7.59 7.48 -16.43
C MET A 399 8.00 8.55 -15.40
N GLN A 400 8.39 9.74 -15.85
CA GLN A 400 8.74 10.87 -14.97
C GLN A 400 7.54 11.35 -14.15
N LYS A 401 6.34 11.41 -14.76
CA LYS A 401 5.09 11.72 -14.04
C LYS A 401 4.82 10.68 -12.95
N GLY A 402 4.96 9.38 -13.26
CA GLY A 402 4.79 8.31 -12.28
C GLY A 402 5.80 8.37 -11.13
N MET A 403 7.07 8.62 -11.46
CA MET A 403 8.13 8.86 -10.48
C MET A 403 7.82 10.09 -9.60
N GLY A 404 7.26 11.16 -10.18
CA GLY A 404 6.78 12.32 -9.44
C GLY A 404 5.65 11.98 -8.45
N LYS A 405 4.65 11.21 -8.88
CA LYS A 405 3.59 10.69 -8.00
C LYS A 405 4.17 9.85 -6.85
N PHE A 406 5.15 8.99 -7.15
CA PHE A 406 5.81 8.16 -6.14
C PHE A 406 6.61 8.97 -5.12
N LYS A 407 7.38 9.97 -5.57
CA LYS A 407 8.08 10.92 -4.67
C LYS A 407 7.10 11.71 -3.81
N LYS A 408 5.95 12.11 -4.38
CA LYS A 408 4.88 12.78 -3.66
C LYS A 408 4.37 11.91 -2.52
N PHE A 409 4.03 10.66 -2.84
CA PHE A 409 3.59 9.65 -1.87
C PHE A 409 4.63 9.37 -0.77
N CYS A 410 5.92 9.32 -1.10
CA CYS A 410 7.00 9.09 -0.15
C CYS A 410 7.34 10.32 0.72
N GLY A 411 6.78 11.49 0.40
CA GLY A 411 7.04 12.74 1.14
C GLY A 411 8.44 13.32 0.91
N VAL A 412 9.11 12.93 -0.18
CA VAL A 412 10.45 13.42 -0.59
C VAL A 412 10.38 14.38 -1.79
N HIS A 413 9.20 14.95 -2.05
CA HIS A 413 9.01 15.97 -3.09
C HIS A 413 9.19 17.38 -2.50
N CYS A 414 9.40 18.37 -3.37
CA CYS A 414 9.21 19.77 -3.03
C CYS A 414 7.83 20.24 -3.54
N THR A 415 7.21 21.18 -2.83
CA THR A 415 6.01 21.89 -3.31
C THR A 415 6.35 22.80 -4.50
N ALA A 416 5.33 23.39 -5.12
CA ALA A 416 5.53 24.39 -6.19
C ALA A 416 6.42 25.56 -5.74
N GLU A 417 6.36 25.93 -4.45
CA GLU A 417 7.21 26.95 -3.82
C GLU A 417 8.64 26.47 -3.52
N GLY A 418 9.01 25.24 -3.93
CA GLY A 418 10.33 24.66 -3.64
C GLY A 418 10.54 24.22 -2.18
N LYS A 419 9.50 24.24 -1.34
CA LYS A 419 9.58 23.86 0.08
C LYS A 419 9.29 22.38 0.27
N PHE A 420 9.90 21.73 1.27
CA PHE A 420 9.50 20.38 1.64
C PHE A 420 8.12 20.38 2.30
N PRO A 421 7.25 19.41 1.99
CA PRO A 421 5.92 19.31 2.57
C PRO A 421 6.03 19.10 4.08
N ARG A 422 5.22 19.84 4.85
CA ARG A 422 5.11 19.73 6.31
C ARG A 422 3.67 19.41 6.67
N ARG A 423 3.47 18.56 7.69
CA ARG A 423 2.13 18.27 8.20
C ARG A 423 1.62 19.52 8.91
N ARG A 424 0.43 19.98 8.56
CA ARG A 424 -0.29 21.06 9.24
C ARG A 424 -1.51 20.47 9.94
N ALA A 425 -1.91 21.07 11.06
CA ALA A 425 -3.15 20.69 11.73
C ALA A 425 -4.34 20.95 10.79
N GLY A 426 -5.32 20.05 10.75
CA GLY A 426 -6.49 20.15 9.87
C GLY A 426 -6.27 19.72 8.41
N GLU A 427 -5.03 19.64 7.93
CA GLU A 427 -4.73 19.25 6.55
C GLU A 427 -4.41 17.76 6.42
N VAL A 428 -5.02 17.10 5.42
CA VAL A 428 -4.68 15.72 5.05
C VAL A 428 -3.34 15.72 4.32
N ALA A 429 -2.34 15.05 4.91
CA ALA A 429 -1.04 14.90 4.28
C ALA A 429 -1.15 14.15 2.94
N ASN A 430 -0.55 14.69 1.88
CA ASN A 430 -0.52 14.06 0.56
C ASN A 430 0.60 13.00 0.39
N TRP A 431 1.21 12.58 1.51
CA TRP A 431 2.24 11.55 1.59
C TRP A 431 1.93 10.55 2.70
N ASN A 432 2.55 9.37 2.63
CA ASN A 432 2.42 8.35 3.66
C ASN A 432 3.44 8.58 4.79
N PRO A 433 3.00 8.73 6.06
CA PRO A 433 3.88 9.01 7.19
C PRO A 433 4.86 7.88 7.48
N ASN A 434 4.44 6.62 7.34
CA ASN A 434 5.27 5.46 7.64
C ASN A 434 6.45 5.34 6.67
N VAL A 435 6.19 5.51 5.36
CA VAL A 435 7.26 5.54 4.34
C VAL A 435 8.24 6.66 4.64
N ARG A 436 7.73 7.87 4.92
CA ARG A 436 8.58 9.04 5.14
C ARG A 436 9.46 8.86 6.38
N GLN A 437 8.91 8.27 7.45
CA GLN A 437 9.68 7.95 8.65
C GLN A 437 10.74 6.88 8.37
N ALA A 438 10.41 5.82 7.64
CA ALA A 438 11.36 4.79 7.25
C ALA A 438 12.50 5.36 6.38
N LEU A 439 12.18 6.25 5.43
CA LEU A 439 13.17 6.95 4.62
C LEU A 439 14.04 7.89 5.45
N TYR A 440 13.48 8.57 6.45
CA TYR A 440 14.26 9.40 7.36
C TYR A 440 15.29 8.56 8.14
N LEU A 441 14.87 7.41 8.68
CA LEU A 441 15.78 6.47 9.34
C LEU A 441 16.86 5.95 8.38
N LEU A 442 16.49 5.65 7.13
CA LEU A 442 17.45 5.26 6.09
C LEU A 442 18.48 6.36 5.79
N GLY A 443 18.04 7.62 5.74
CA GLY A 443 18.93 8.77 5.54
C GLY A 443 19.98 8.90 6.65
N ASP A 444 19.59 8.61 7.90
CA ASP A 444 20.55 8.55 9.02
C ASP A 444 21.54 7.38 8.85
N GLN A 445 21.08 6.23 8.36
CA GLN A 445 21.97 5.10 8.06
C GLN A 445 23.00 5.41 6.97
N PHE A 446 22.65 6.23 5.97
CA PHE A 446 23.61 6.71 4.96
C PHE A 446 24.67 7.63 5.57
N ASN A 447 24.29 8.47 6.54
CA ASN A 447 25.23 9.34 7.27
C ASN A 447 26.20 8.53 8.13
N ARG A 448 25.71 7.49 8.81
CA ARG A 448 26.55 6.58 9.63
C ARG A 448 27.46 5.67 8.81
N ARG A 449 27.23 5.56 7.49
CA ARG A 449 28.00 4.69 6.58
C ARG A 449 28.49 5.47 5.35
N PRO A 450 29.39 6.44 5.52
CA PRO A 450 29.82 7.34 4.45
C PRO A 450 30.49 6.60 3.27
N GLY A 451 31.11 5.44 3.51
CA GLY A 451 31.74 4.63 2.45
C GLY A 451 30.77 3.88 1.53
N SER A 452 29.50 3.75 1.92
CA SER A 452 28.46 3.09 1.09
C SER A 452 28.13 3.92 -0.16
N HIS A 453 27.52 3.31 -1.18
CA HIS A 453 27.11 4.02 -2.40
C HIS A 453 26.25 5.27 -2.08
N TRP A 454 25.22 5.11 -1.24
CA TRP A 454 24.34 6.21 -0.85
C TRP A 454 24.98 7.17 0.18
N GLY A 455 25.93 6.69 0.99
CA GLY A 455 26.76 7.55 1.84
C GLY A 455 27.64 8.50 1.02
N LYS A 456 28.25 8.01 -0.07
CA LYS A 456 29.02 8.83 -1.02
C LYS A 456 28.13 9.85 -1.74
N GLU A 457 26.94 9.44 -2.17
CA GLU A 457 25.98 10.36 -2.78
C GLU A 457 25.53 11.45 -1.79
N LEU A 458 25.36 11.12 -0.51
CA LEU A 458 25.07 12.09 0.55
C LEU A 458 26.21 13.11 0.73
N LEU A 459 27.47 12.65 0.74
CA LEU A 459 28.64 13.53 0.83
C LEU A 459 28.76 14.44 -0.39
N LYS A 460 28.49 13.92 -1.59
CA LYS A 460 28.43 14.71 -2.83
C LYS A 460 27.40 15.84 -2.73
N TRP A 461 26.17 15.55 -2.27
CA TRP A 461 25.16 16.60 -2.09
C TRP A 461 25.52 17.60 -1.00
N LYS A 462 26.19 17.17 0.09
CA LYS A 462 26.75 18.08 1.09
C LYS A 462 27.75 19.05 0.46
N GLY A 463 28.68 18.56 -0.36
CA GLY A 463 29.67 19.39 -1.06
C GLY A 463 29.02 20.43 -1.98
N ILE A 464 28.13 19.98 -2.88
CA ILE A 464 27.40 20.88 -3.81
C ILE A 464 26.61 21.96 -3.05
N LEU A 465 25.97 21.60 -1.94
CA LEU A 465 25.20 22.56 -1.14
C LEU A 465 26.09 23.54 -0.37
N ARG A 466 27.29 23.12 0.06
CA ARG A 466 28.28 24.01 0.70
C ARG A 466 28.87 25.01 -0.28
N GLU A 467 29.18 24.56 -1.49
CA GLU A 467 29.67 25.44 -2.55
C GLU A 467 28.61 26.48 -2.93
N LYS A 468 27.35 26.05 -3.07
CA LYS A 468 26.23 26.94 -3.38
C LYS A 468 25.87 27.89 -2.23
N HIS A 469 26.02 27.44 -0.99
CA HIS A 469 25.66 28.18 0.22
C HIS A 469 26.85 28.19 1.18
N SER A 470 27.90 28.93 0.79
CA SER A 470 29.15 29.02 1.53
C SER A 470 28.99 29.72 2.88
N ASN A 471 28.05 30.65 2.99
CA ASN A 471 27.78 31.42 4.19
C ASN A 471 26.45 31.02 4.84
N VAL A 472 26.40 31.10 6.18
CA VAL A 472 25.15 31.04 6.92
C VAL A 472 24.40 32.34 6.68
N GLU A 473 23.16 32.26 6.22
CA GLU A 473 22.35 33.43 5.86
C GLU A 473 21.18 33.61 6.83
N CYS A 474 20.61 34.81 6.89
CA CYS A 474 19.35 35.03 7.59
C CYS A 474 18.16 34.55 6.76
N SER A 475 17.26 33.75 7.35
CA SER A 475 16.06 33.22 6.69
C SER A 475 15.08 34.28 6.20
N THR A 476 15.09 35.47 6.80
CA THR A 476 14.13 36.54 6.54
C THR A 476 14.67 37.56 5.55
N CYS A 477 15.90 38.03 5.73
CA CYS A 477 16.49 39.08 4.87
C CYS A 477 17.55 38.57 3.88
N GLY A 478 17.96 37.30 3.93
CA GLY A 478 18.89 36.71 2.97
C GLY A 478 20.36 37.15 3.09
N VAL A 479 20.66 38.18 3.90
CA VAL A 479 22.04 38.62 4.13
C VAL A 479 22.83 37.58 4.95
N PRO A 480 24.17 37.56 4.85
CA PRO A 480 25.02 36.79 5.74
C PRO A 480 24.64 37.00 7.20
N TRP A 481 24.62 35.91 7.98
CA TRP A 481 24.06 35.93 9.34
C TRP A 481 24.77 36.96 10.20
N ASP A 482 26.09 37.01 10.14
CA ASP A 482 26.99 37.99 10.77
C ASP A 482 26.65 39.45 10.41
N GLN A 483 26.06 39.69 9.25
CA GLN A 483 25.63 41.02 8.77
C GLN A 483 24.16 41.34 9.08
N CYS A 484 23.40 40.38 9.63
CA CYS A 484 22.00 40.59 9.94
C CYS A 484 21.83 41.55 11.14
N LYS A 485 21.47 42.81 10.88
CA LYS A 485 21.21 43.85 11.90
C LYS A 485 20.13 43.50 12.94
N LYS A 486 19.30 42.49 12.67
CA LYS A 486 18.24 41.99 13.56
C LYS A 486 18.65 40.71 14.31
N GLN A 487 19.94 40.37 14.35
CA GLN A 487 20.47 39.32 15.23
C GLN A 487 20.05 39.62 16.68
N GLY A 488 19.44 38.66 17.37
CA GLY A 488 19.14 38.79 18.81
C GLY A 488 17.95 39.69 19.18
N VAL A 489 17.32 40.41 18.25
CA VAL A 489 16.14 41.22 18.55
C VAL A 489 14.91 40.31 18.62
N ALA A 490 14.73 39.63 19.76
CA ALA A 490 13.41 39.21 20.18
C ALA A 490 12.65 40.50 20.52
N ILE A 491 11.76 40.98 19.65
CA ILE A 491 10.89 42.09 20.03
C ILE A 491 9.88 41.54 21.04
N VAL A 492 10.26 41.57 22.31
CA VAL A 492 9.36 41.44 23.45
C VAL A 492 9.12 42.86 23.92
N GLY A 493 8.13 43.52 23.31
CA GLY A 493 7.73 44.86 23.70
C GLY A 493 6.35 45.18 23.12
N PRO A 494 5.49 45.90 23.87
CA PRO A 494 4.20 46.36 23.38
C PRO A 494 4.37 47.22 22.11
N LEU A 495 3.33 47.29 21.28
CA LEU A 495 3.34 48.13 20.08
C LEU A 495 3.76 49.57 20.46
N PRO A 496 4.65 50.23 19.70
CA PRO A 496 4.91 51.65 19.87
C PRO A 496 3.58 52.41 19.80
N THR A 497 3.33 53.27 20.79
CA THR A 497 2.07 54.00 20.99
C THR A 497 1.64 54.79 19.74
N GLU A 498 2.62 55.26 18.95
CA GLU A 498 2.43 56.00 17.70
C GLU A 498 1.69 55.20 16.61
N LEU A 499 1.75 53.85 16.63
CA LEU A 499 0.99 52.99 15.71
C LEU A 499 -0.43 52.70 16.19
N ALA A 500 -0.73 52.93 17.48
CA ALA A 500 -2.08 52.78 18.04
C ALA A 500 -3.00 53.96 17.68
N GLU A 501 -2.43 55.14 17.40
CA GLU A 501 -3.18 56.36 17.05
C GLU A 501 -3.73 56.34 15.60
N LEU A 502 -3.22 55.45 14.74
CA LEU A 502 -3.64 55.33 13.34
C LEU A 502 -4.94 54.53 13.12
N GLY A 503 -5.63 54.12 14.20
CA GLY A 503 -6.95 53.47 14.12
C GLY A 503 -6.97 52.14 13.35
N LEU A 504 -5.80 51.53 13.14
CA LEU A 504 -5.70 50.22 12.49
C LEU A 504 -6.24 49.15 13.44
N PRO A 505 -7.06 48.20 12.95
CA PRO A 505 -7.58 47.11 13.75
C PRO A 505 -6.44 46.36 14.46
N ALA A 506 -6.61 46.05 15.75
CA ALA A 506 -5.61 45.35 16.59
C ALA A 506 -5.19 43.96 16.05
N ASP A 507 -5.85 43.51 15.00
CA ASP A 507 -5.77 42.24 14.28
C ASP A 507 -4.97 42.32 12.97
N VAL A 508 -4.38 43.46 12.59
CA VAL A 508 -3.33 43.52 11.56
C VAL A 508 -2.02 42.97 12.15
N GLY A 509 -1.97 41.65 12.30
CA GLY A 509 -0.81 40.92 12.78
C GLY A 509 0.39 41.17 11.88
N VAL A 510 1.27 42.06 12.30
CA VAL A 510 2.64 42.11 11.78
C VAL A 510 3.25 40.75 12.08
N LEU A 511 3.28 39.87 11.07
CA LEU A 511 4.02 38.63 11.07
C LEU A 511 5.51 39.00 11.22
N LYS A 512 5.96 39.27 12.44
CA LYS A 512 7.37 39.44 12.79
C LYS A 512 8.03 38.08 12.60
N GLY A 513 8.40 37.79 11.36
CA GLY A 513 9.12 36.59 10.98
C GLY A 513 10.42 36.54 11.77
N ARG A 514 10.48 35.66 12.77
CA ARG A 514 11.68 35.42 13.57
C ARG A 514 12.85 35.17 12.62
N HIS A 515 13.83 36.07 12.63
CA HIS A 515 15.07 35.91 11.88
C HIS A 515 15.77 34.65 12.39
N SER A 516 16.02 33.68 11.51
CA SER A 516 16.65 32.41 11.88
C SER A 516 17.82 32.09 10.95
N LYS A 517 18.81 31.34 11.45
CA LYS A 517 19.95 30.91 10.64
C LYS A 517 19.49 29.92 9.56
N ARG A 518 19.82 30.20 8.30
CA ARG A 518 19.67 29.31 7.14
C ARG A 518 21.05 28.84 6.69
N TYR A 519 21.11 27.66 6.06
CA TYR A 519 22.36 27.04 5.59
C TYR A 519 23.43 26.80 6.66
N THR A 520 23.02 26.63 7.92
CA THR A 520 23.89 26.03 8.94
C THR A 520 24.29 24.62 8.54
N ASP A 521 25.36 24.10 9.15
CA ASP A 521 25.83 22.72 9.00
C ASP A 521 24.72 21.69 9.13
N GLY A 522 23.91 21.83 10.18
CA GLY A 522 22.74 20.98 10.39
C GLY A 522 21.65 21.15 9.33
N HIS A 523 21.44 22.37 8.82
CA HIS A 523 20.49 22.60 7.74
C HIS A 523 20.97 22.01 6.40
N ILE A 524 22.23 22.26 6.02
CA ILE A 524 22.84 21.68 4.82
C ILE A 524 22.83 20.15 4.91
N HIS A 525 23.16 19.59 6.07
CA HIS A 525 23.07 18.15 6.29
C HIS A 525 21.66 17.60 6.05
N LYS A 526 20.62 18.23 6.62
CA LYS A 526 19.22 17.84 6.40
C LYS A 526 18.82 17.98 4.93
N MET A 527 19.20 19.06 4.26
CA MET A 527 18.95 19.25 2.83
C MET A 527 19.62 18.15 1.98
N ALA A 528 20.87 17.82 2.28
CA ALA A 528 21.61 16.76 1.60
C ALA A 528 20.98 15.38 1.81
N ILE A 529 20.52 15.07 3.03
CA ILE A 529 19.76 13.84 3.32
C ILE A 529 18.53 13.77 2.41
N TRP A 530 17.71 14.81 2.37
CA TRP A 530 16.48 14.77 1.57
C TRP A 530 16.73 14.73 0.06
N ARG A 531 17.80 15.36 -0.44
CA ARG A 531 18.23 15.24 -1.85
C ARG A 531 18.66 13.81 -2.17
N THR A 532 19.44 13.20 -1.28
CA THR A 532 19.89 11.80 -1.42
C THR A 532 18.70 10.84 -1.38
N LEU A 533 17.78 11.00 -0.43
CA LEU A 533 16.56 10.21 -0.34
C LEU A 533 15.65 10.40 -1.57
N SER A 534 15.60 11.59 -2.15
CA SER A 534 14.89 11.83 -3.41
C SER A 534 15.47 11.00 -4.54
N LYS A 535 16.81 10.96 -4.67
CA LYS A 535 17.50 10.13 -5.67
C LYS A 535 17.36 8.63 -5.41
N PHE A 536 17.39 8.23 -4.14
CA PHE A 536 17.09 6.86 -3.74
C PHE A 536 15.67 6.44 -4.16
N VAL A 537 14.67 7.26 -3.91
CA VAL A 537 13.27 6.98 -4.31
C VAL A 537 13.11 6.93 -5.83
N GLU A 538 13.82 7.78 -6.58
CA GLU A 538 13.87 7.71 -8.05
C GLU A 538 14.48 6.38 -8.53
N HIS A 539 15.58 5.94 -7.93
CA HIS A 539 16.21 4.66 -8.21
C HIS A 539 15.29 3.48 -7.85
N LEU A 540 14.71 3.48 -6.65
CA LEU A 540 13.78 2.47 -6.18
C LEU A 540 12.59 2.31 -7.13
N PHE A 541 11.98 3.42 -7.57
CA PHE A 541 10.88 3.39 -8.53
C PHE A 541 11.29 2.73 -9.85
N LYS A 542 12.45 3.09 -10.39
CA LYS A 542 12.97 2.55 -11.66
C LYS A 542 13.21 1.04 -11.56
N VAL A 543 13.94 0.60 -10.54
CA VAL A 543 14.32 -0.81 -10.39
C VAL A 543 13.10 -1.67 -10.06
N TRP A 544 12.26 -1.23 -9.12
CA TRP A 544 11.04 -1.97 -8.78
C TRP A 544 10.09 -2.04 -9.98
N SER A 545 9.83 -0.93 -10.68
CA SER A 545 8.97 -0.96 -11.88
C SER A 545 9.53 -1.85 -12.98
N ARG A 546 10.85 -1.97 -13.12
CA ARG A 546 11.46 -2.90 -14.07
C ARG A 546 11.18 -4.35 -13.70
N ILE A 547 11.41 -4.73 -12.44
CA ILE A 547 11.11 -6.08 -11.93
C ILE A 547 9.64 -6.44 -12.18
N GLU A 548 8.73 -5.51 -11.90
CA GLU A 548 7.31 -5.69 -12.16
C GLU A 548 6.97 -5.91 -13.64
N LYS A 549 7.64 -5.16 -14.54
CA LYS A 549 7.43 -5.29 -15.99
C LYS A 549 7.98 -6.62 -16.51
N GLU A 550 9.16 -7.03 -16.08
CA GLU A 550 9.76 -8.33 -16.45
C GLU A 550 8.83 -9.48 -16.06
N GLN A 551 8.24 -9.42 -14.87
CA GLN A 551 7.30 -10.43 -14.37
C GLN A 551 5.90 -10.36 -15.02
N SER A 552 5.51 -9.20 -15.54
CA SER A 552 4.22 -9.06 -16.24
C SER A 552 4.34 -9.44 -17.71
N GLY A 553 5.46 -9.09 -18.36
CA GLY A 553 5.74 -9.40 -19.77
C GLY A 553 6.02 -10.87 -20.03
N GLY A 554 6.64 -11.59 -19.08
CA GLY A 554 6.80 -13.05 -19.18
C GLY A 554 5.46 -13.80 -19.29
N ILE A 555 4.36 -13.21 -18.80
CA ILE A 555 3.03 -13.80 -18.89
C ILE A 555 2.38 -13.49 -20.23
N GLN A 556 2.49 -12.27 -20.76
CA GLN A 556 1.99 -11.95 -22.10
C GLN A 556 2.71 -12.76 -23.20
N ALA A 557 4.00 -13.03 -23.04
CA ALA A 557 4.74 -13.90 -23.95
C ALA A 557 4.32 -15.39 -23.83
N ALA A 558 3.95 -15.85 -22.63
CA ALA A 558 3.48 -17.22 -22.41
C ALA A 558 2.00 -17.44 -22.80
N SER A 559 1.16 -16.40 -22.72
CA SER A 559 -0.24 -16.45 -23.15
C SER A 559 -0.45 -16.08 -24.62
N GLY A 560 0.55 -15.49 -25.27
CA GLY A 560 0.49 -15.01 -26.65
C GLY A 560 1.08 -15.94 -27.71
N GLN A 561 1.45 -17.19 -27.37
CA GLN A 561 1.98 -18.17 -28.32
C GLN A 561 0.92 -18.79 -29.26
N SER A 562 -0.24 -18.15 -29.48
CA SER A 562 -1.23 -18.64 -30.47
C SER A 562 -1.65 -17.64 -31.55
N GLU A 563 -1.09 -16.43 -31.63
CA GLU A 563 -1.56 -15.44 -32.63
C GLU A 563 -0.46 -14.71 -33.43
N ALA A 564 0.77 -15.24 -33.47
CA ALA A 564 1.77 -14.76 -34.44
C ALA A 564 2.75 -15.87 -34.82
N ALA A 565 2.32 -16.71 -35.76
CA ALA A 565 3.15 -17.42 -36.72
C ALA A 565 2.49 -17.28 -38.09
#